data_AF-A0A951JMU4-F1
#
_entry.id   AF-A0A951JMU4-F1
#
_cell.length_a   1.000
_cell.length_b   1.000
_cell.length_c   1.000
_cell.angle_alpha   90.00
_cell.angle_beta   90.00
_cell.angle_gamma   90.00
#
_symmetry.space_group_name_H-M   'P 1'
#
loop_
_entity.id
_entity.type
_entity.pdbx_description
1 polymer ?
#
loop_
_entity_poly.entity_id
_entity_poly.type
_entity_poly.pdbx_seq_one_letter_code
_entity_poly.pdbx_strand_id
1 'polypeptide(L)'
;MTQRDPDYGPSGYLPERAARRARKIVLRAPLGLQWVLAAAAVGLVLLVVVIVFAWRASQPPGEPFVSAGPVEEIGTASHDGDRGVLYVAAAGRVRAFAVGRTGVPVYCERSGRLESPAGRVWSATGRALDGGASLDTYPVVVHRGVVYVDLTRRQPGPPPEDRGVEATCF
;
A
#
# COMPACT_ATOMS: atom_id res chain seq x y z
N MET A 1 -15.31 -56.64 -59.81
CA MET A 1 -15.41 -55.54 -58.83
C MET A 1 -16.87 -55.14 -58.76
N THR A 2 -17.61 -55.69 -57.80
CA THR A 2 -19.04 -55.42 -57.63
C THR A 2 -19.20 -54.41 -56.50
N GLN A 3 -19.52 -53.18 -56.89
CA GLN A 3 -19.88 -52.09 -55.99
C GLN A 3 -21.19 -52.45 -55.29
N ARG A 4 -21.15 -52.62 -53.96
CA ARG A 4 -22.36 -52.73 -53.14
C ARG A 4 -23.02 -51.36 -53.09
N ASP A 5 -24.22 -51.25 -53.63
CA ASP A 5 -25.09 -50.11 -53.34
C ASP A 5 -25.36 -50.06 -51.83
N PRO A 6 -25.33 -48.87 -51.20
CA PRO A 6 -25.68 -48.75 -49.80
C PRO A 6 -27.18 -48.97 -49.63
N ASP A 7 -27.57 -49.85 -48.72
CA ASP A 7 -28.97 -50.17 -48.42
C ASP A 7 -29.79 -48.95 -47.94
N TYR A 8 -29.17 -47.82 -47.59
CA TYR A 8 -29.85 -46.58 -47.20
C TYR A 8 -29.03 -45.29 -47.49
N GLY A 9 -29.57 -44.40 -48.33
CA GLY A 9 -29.27 -42.96 -48.44
C GLY A 9 -27.83 -42.54 -48.80
N PRO A 10 -27.58 -41.25 -49.15
CA PRO A 10 -26.24 -40.74 -49.40
C PRO A 10 -25.33 -40.97 -48.18
N SER A 11 -24.11 -41.47 -48.42
CA SER A 11 -23.15 -41.89 -47.41
C SER A 11 -22.89 -40.78 -46.38
N GLY A 12 -23.49 -40.89 -45.19
CA GLY A 12 -23.39 -39.88 -44.13
C GLY A 12 -24.58 -39.83 -43.18
N TYR A 13 -25.72 -40.42 -43.55
CA TYR A 13 -26.86 -40.52 -42.65
C TYR A 13 -26.75 -41.74 -41.73
N LEU A 14 -26.89 -41.49 -40.42
CA LEU A 14 -26.94 -42.54 -39.41
C LEU A 14 -28.15 -43.46 -39.66
N PRO A 15 -28.00 -44.78 -39.44
CA PRO A 15 -29.12 -45.72 -39.59
C PRO A 15 -30.30 -45.30 -38.70
N GLU A 16 -31.55 -45.51 -39.13
CA GLU A 16 -32.77 -45.06 -38.42
C GLU A 16 -32.78 -45.43 -36.93
N ARG A 17 -32.19 -46.58 -36.59
CA ARG A 17 -32.06 -47.06 -35.20
C ARG A 17 -31.09 -46.21 -34.36
N ALA A 18 -30.01 -45.71 -34.96
CA ALA A 18 -29.07 -44.78 -34.34
C ALA A 18 -29.64 -43.34 -34.32
N ALA A 19 -30.32 -42.91 -35.38
CA ALA A 19 -30.99 -41.61 -35.43
C ALA A 19 -32.11 -41.46 -34.38
N ARG A 20 -32.88 -42.52 -34.11
CA ARG A 20 -33.89 -42.52 -33.02
C ARG A 20 -33.27 -42.47 -31.61
N ARG A 21 -32.08 -43.04 -31.40
CA ARG A 21 -31.35 -42.98 -30.11
C ARG A 21 -30.52 -41.70 -29.97
N ALA A 22 -30.12 -41.08 -31.07
CA ALA A 22 -29.39 -39.82 -31.13
C ALA A 22 -30.34 -38.61 -31.20
N ARG A 23 -31.50 -38.66 -30.52
CA ARG A 23 -32.17 -37.41 -30.15
C ARG A 23 -31.19 -36.68 -29.26
N LYS A 24 -30.50 -35.68 -29.83
CA LYS A 24 -29.71 -34.69 -29.12
C LYS A 24 -30.63 -34.19 -28.00
N ILE A 25 -30.42 -34.70 -26.77
CA ILE A 25 -31.14 -34.22 -25.60
C ILE A 25 -30.55 -32.84 -25.39
N VAL A 26 -31.13 -31.85 -26.06
CA VAL A 26 -30.81 -30.46 -25.79
C VAL A 26 -31.46 -30.21 -24.43
N LEU A 27 -30.74 -30.54 -23.36
CA LEU A 27 -31.06 -30.13 -21.99
C LEU A 27 -30.90 -28.60 -21.94
N ARG A 28 -31.86 -27.88 -22.52
CA ARG A 28 -32.15 -26.50 -22.14
C ARG A 28 -33.07 -26.61 -20.93
N ALA A 29 -32.54 -27.09 -19.82
CA ALA A 29 -33.13 -26.69 -18.55
C ALA A 29 -32.83 -25.18 -18.49
N PRO A 30 -33.82 -24.30 -18.61
CA PRO A 30 -33.58 -22.89 -18.37
C PRO A 30 -32.92 -22.79 -17.00
N LEU A 31 -31.88 -21.97 -16.84
CA LEU A 31 -31.37 -21.60 -15.52
C LEU A 31 -32.60 -21.16 -14.72
N GLY A 32 -33.06 -22.03 -13.84
CA GLY A 32 -34.27 -21.79 -13.08
C GLY A 32 -34.12 -20.51 -12.28
N LEU A 33 -35.23 -19.85 -11.96
CA LEU A 33 -35.27 -18.63 -11.15
C LEU A 33 -34.37 -18.71 -9.90
N GLN A 34 -34.23 -19.90 -9.32
CA GLN A 34 -33.30 -20.22 -8.23
C GLN A 34 -31.83 -19.81 -8.48
N TRP A 35 -31.32 -19.93 -9.70
CA TRP A 35 -29.95 -19.52 -10.04
C TRP A 35 -29.82 -18.01 -10.10
N VAL A 36 -30.85 -17.32 -10.58
CA VAL A 36 -30.91 -15.85 -10.58
C VAL A 36 -30.95 -15.33 -9.14
N LEU A 37 -31.79 -15.92 -8.29
CA LEU A 37 -31.88 -15.57 -6.87
C LEU A 37 -30.57 -15.86 -6.12
N ALA A 38 -29.94 -17.02 -6.38
CA ALA A 38 -28.66 -17.37 -5.78
C ALA A 38 -27.56 -16.38 -6.21
N ALA A 39 -27.48 -16.04 -7.49
CA ALA A 39 -26.52 -15.06 -7.99
C ALA A 39 -26.75 -13.67 -7.36
N ALA A 40 -28.01 -13.24 -7.25
CA ALA A 40 -28.35 -11.98 -6.60
C ALA A 40 -27.97 -11.98 -5.10
N ALA A 41 -28.23 -13.06 -4.38
CA ALA A 41 -27.86 -13.20 -2.98
C ALA A 41 -26.34 -13.15 -2.79
N VAL A 42 -25.58 -13.88 -3.63
CA VAL A 42 -24.11 -13.85 -3.58
C VAL A 42 -23.58 -12.46 -3.91
N GLY A 43 -24.14 -11.79 -4.93
CA GLY A 43 -23.78 -10.42 -5.29
C GLY A 43 -24.00 -9.45 -4.13
N LEU A 44 -25.12 -9.57 -3.42
CA LEU A 44 -25.41 -8.76 -2.24
C LEU A 44 -24.42 -9.02 -1.10
N VAL A 45 -24.08 -10.27 -0.84
CA VAL A 45 -23.07 -10.62 0.18
C VAL A 45 -21.71 -10.02 -0.16
N LEU A 46 -21.26 -10.14 -1.40
CA LEU A 46 -19.99 -9.55 -1.85
C LEU A 46 -20.01 -8.04 -1.75
N LEU A 47 -21.12 -7.39 -2.10
CA LEU A 47 -21.28 -5.94 -1.95
C LEU A 47 -21.10 -5.52 -0.48
N VAL A 48 -21.75 -6.22 0.46
CA VAL A 48 -21.61 -5.95 1.90
C VAL A 48 -20.15 -6.12 2.34
N VAL A 49 -19.48 -7.19 1.91
CA VAL A 49 -18.06 -7.43 2.24
C VAL A 49 -17.18 -6.30 1.74
N VAL A 50 -17.36 -5.87 0.49
CA VAL A 50 -16.60 -4.74 -0.10
C VAL A 50 -16.84 -3.46 0.68
N ILE A 51 -18.08 -3.15 1.04
CA ILE A 51 -18.42 -1.95 1.84
C ILE A 51 -17.75 -1.99 3.21
N VAL A 52 -17.87 -3.12 3.94
CA VAL A 52 -17.26 -3.28 5.26
C VAL A 52 -15.74 -3.19 5.18
N PHE A 53 -15.15 -3.82 4.18
CA PHE A 53 -13.70 -3.76 3.96
C PHE A 53 -13.24 -2.33 3.65
N ALA A 54 -13.92 -1.62 2.74
CA ALA A 54 -13.61 -0.24 2.40
C ALA A 54 -13.76 0.69 3.61
N TRP A 55 -14.80 0.49 4.43
CA TRP A 55 -15.01 1.25 5.66
C TRP A 55 -13.88 1.02 6.67
N ARG A 56 -13.47 -0.24 6.89
CA ARG A 56 -12.33 -0.55 7.78
C ARG A 56 -11.01 0.01 7.27
N ALA A 57 -10.74 -0.12 5.97
CA ALA A 57 -9.55 0.45 5.35
C ALA A 57 -9.53 2.00 5.41
N SER A 58 -10.69 2.63 5.62
CA SER A 58 -10.82 4.07 5.75
C SER A 58 -10.56 4.60 7.16
N GLN A 59 -10.48 3.71 8.15
CA GLN A 59 -10.22 4.09 9.54
C GLN A 59 -8.74 4.47 9.73
N PRO A 60 -8.45 5.42 10.64
CA PRO A 60 -7.07 5.73 10.98
C PRO A 60 -6.34 4.50 11.55
N PRO A 61 -5.00 4.46 11.47
CA PRO A 61 -4.24 3.40 12.10
C PRO A 61 -4.54 3.38 13.61
N GLY A 62 -4.80 2.19 14.14
CA GLY A 62 -4.98 1.99 15.58
C GLY A 62 -3.66 2.02 16.34
N GLU A 63 -3.73 1.75 17.64
CA GLU A 63 -2.54 1.61 18.49
C GLU A 63 -1.50 0.65 17.87
N PRO A 64 -0.20 0.92 18.01
CA PRO A 64 0.44 1.96 18.85
C PRO A 64 0.59 3.34 18.19
N PHE A 65 -0.04 3.57 17.03
CA PHE A 65 0.14 4.82 16.31
C PHE A 65 -0.59 5.98 16.98
N VAL A 66 0.13 7.10 17.17
CA VAL A 66 -0.43 8.36 17.67
C VAL A 66 -0.43 9.42 16.58
N SER A 67 -1.45 10.28 16.58
CA SER A 67 -1.55 11.39 15.63
C SER A 67 -0.48 12.45 15.91
N ALA A 68 0.25 12.84 14.88
CA ALA A 68 1.19 13.96 14.88
C ALA A 68 0.61 15.23 14.23
N GLY A 69 -0.58 15.13 13.61
CA GLY A 69 -1.24 16.23 12.91
C GLY A 69 -1.22 16.10 11.38
N PRO A 70 -1.85 17.03 10.67
CA PRO A 70 -1.89 17.04 9.21
C PRO A 70 -0.50 17.33 8.61
N VAL A 71 -0.21 16.73 7.46
CA VAL A 71 1.06 16.90 6.72
C VAL A 71 1.29 18.37 6.37
N GLU A 72 0.22 19.10 6.10
CA GLU A 72 0.24 20.52 5.76
C GLU A 72 0.74 21.40 6.92
N GLU A 73 0.40 21.05 8.17
CA GLU A 73 0.88 21.77 9.36
C GLU A 73 2.34 21.42 9.70
N ILE A 74 2.78 20.20 9.37
CA ILE A 74 4.19 19.80 9.55
C ILE A 74 5.11 20.58 8.59
N GLY A 75 4.63 20.90 7.39
CA GLY A 75 5.42 21.59 6.37
C GLY A 75 6.66 20.79 5.97
N THR A 76 7.78 21.47 5.65
CA THR A 76 9.04 20.79 5.31
C THR A 76 9.65 20.07 6.50
N ALA A 77 9.66 20.72 7.67
CA ALA A 77 10.13 20.13 8.90
C ALA A 77 9.48 20.80 10.12
N SER A 78 9.13 20.01 11.12
CA SER A 78 8.55 20.47 12.37
C SER A 78 9.05 19.62 13.53
N HIS A 79 9.36 20.27 14.65
CA HIS A 79 9.83 19.61 15.86
C HIS A 79 8.74 19.62 16.94
N ASP A 80 8.36 18.43 17.38
CA ASP A 80 7.50 18.21 18.54
C ASP A 80 8.40 17.98 19.77
N GLY A 81 8.63 19.08 20.50
CA GLY A 81 9.50 19.08 21.68
C GLY A 81 8.95 18.30 22.87
N ASP A 82 7.63 18.15 22.96
CA ASP A 82 6.99 17.37 24.02
C ASP A 82 7.27 15.88 23.84
N ARG A 83 7.27 15.42 22.59
CA ARG A 83 7.54 14.01 22.24
C ARG A 83 8.99 13.72 21.87
N GLY A 84 9.81 14.75 21.66
CA GLY A 84 11.20 14.59 21.20
C GLY A 84 11.29 14.00 19.80
N VAL A 85 10.46 14.52 18.89
CA VAL A 85 10.34 14.00 17.52
C VAL A 85 10.53 15.13 16.51
N LEU A 86 11.43 14.92 15.56
CA LEU A 86 11.57 15.80 14.40
C LEU A 86 10.89 15.16 13.20
N TYR A 87 9.82 15.78 12.71
CA TYR A 87 9.16 15.38 11.48
C TYR A 87 9.81 16.11 10.30
N VAL A 88 10.05 15.39 9.21
CA VAL A 88 10.60 15.94 7.97
C VAL A 88 9.82 15.38 6.79
N ALA A 89 9.22 16.26 6.01
CA ALA A 89 8.55 15.93 4.76
C ALA A 89 9.51 16.24 3.59
N ALA A 90 10.09 15.20 3.00
CA ALA A 90 11.02 15.33 1.89
C ALA A 90 10.83 14.20 0.87
N ALA A 91 11.00 14.52 -0.42
CA ALA A 91 10.84 13.58 -1.53
C ALA A 91 9.49 12.81 -1.51
N GLY A 92 8.41 13.52 -1.17
CA GLY A 92 7.05 12.95 -1.14
C GLY A 92 6.79 11.97 0.01
N ARG A 93 7.63 11.95 1.05
CA ARG A 93 7.45 11.10 2.24
C ARG A 93 7.69 11.90 3.51
N VAL A 94 6.92 11.58 4.54
CA VAL A 94 7.17 12.06 5.91
C VAL A 94 8.01 11.04 6.66
N ARG A 95 9.05 11.51 7.35
CA ARG A 95 9.85 10.75 8.30
C ARG A 95 9.73 11.39 9.67
N ALA A 96 9.81 10.56 10.71
CA ALA A 96 9.87 11.00 12.10
C ALA A 96 11.20 10.51 12.67
N PHE A 97 12.04 11.43 13.15
CA PHE A 97 13.33 11.14 13.75
C PHE A 97 13.26 11.24 15.26
N ALA A 98 13.89 10.29 15.95
CA ALA A 98 14.07 10.34 17.39
C ALA A 98 15.18 11.33 17.72
N VAL A 99 14.80 12.51 18.19
CA VAL A 99 15.73 13.58 18.56
C VAL A 99 15.64 13.82 20.06
N GLY A 100 16.78 14.16 20.68
CA GLY A 100 16.79 14.60 22.07
C GLY A 100 16.09 15.95 22.24
N ARG A 101 16.05 16.47 23.48
CA ARG A 101 15.52 17.82 23.76
C ARG A 101 16.51 18.94 23.46
N THR A 102 17.80 18.63 23.33
CA THR A 102 18.88 19.58 23.08
C THR A 102 19.64 19.20 21.81
N GLY A 103 20.21 20.19 21.13
CA GLY A 103 20.93 19.97 19.88
C GLY A 103 20.04 19.45 18.74
N VAL A 104 18.75 19.81 18.77
CA VAL A 104 17.76 19.37 17.77
C VAL A 104 18.21 19.86 16.38
N PRO A 105 18.35 18.95 15.41
CA PRO A 105 18.66 19.35 14.04
C PRO A 105 17.53 20.21 13.46
N VAL A 106 17.91 21.24 12.70
CA VAL A 106 16.99 22.10 11.96
C VAL A 106 17.13 21.81 10.48
N TYR A 107 16.02 21.82 9.75
CA TYR A 107 16.06 21.70 8.31
C TYR A 107 16.53 23.00 7.66
N CYS A 108 17.64 22.92 6.94
CA CYS A 108 18.24 24.01 6.18
C CYS A 108 17.73 23.97 4.74
N GLU A 109 16.84 24.90 4.38
CA GLU A 109 16.29 25.00 3.02
C GLU A 109 17.37 25.24 1.94
N ARG A 110 18.45 25.96 2.29
CA ARG A 110 19.55 26.25 1.36
C ARG A 110 20.32 25.00 0.94
N SER A 111 20.61 24.11 1.89
CA SER A 111 21.40 22.90 1.64
C SER A 111 20.53 21.65 1.42
N GLY A 112 19.24 21.72 1.76
CA GLY A 112 18.31 20.58 1.73
C GLY A 112 18.67 19.51 2.78
N ARG A 113 19.27 19.91 3.90
CA ARG A 113 19.85 19.03 4.91
C ARG A 113 19.33 19.36 6.30
N LEU A 114 19.48 18.41 7.21
CA LEU A 114 19.32 18.61 8.64
C LEU A 114 20.67 18.99 9.22
N GLU A 115 20.73 20.08 9.96
CA GLU A 115 21.97 20.60 10.52
C GLU A 115 21.76 20.89 12.01
N SER A 116 22.74 20.61 12.86
CA SER A 116 22.68 21.02 14.27
C SER A 116 23.57 22.23 14.53
N PRO A 117 23.28 23.02 15.59
CA PRO A 117 24.17 24.10 16.04
C PRO A 117 25.59 23.62 16.42
N ALA A 118 25.77 22.32 16.66
CA ALA A 118 27.07 21.71 16.95
C ALA A 118 27.85 21.34 15.68
N GLY A 119 27.39 21.76 14.50
CA GLY A 119 28.04 21.52 13.21
C GLY A 119 27.81 20.12 12.63
N ARG A 120 26.92 19.31 13.23
CA ARG A 120 26.58 17.98 12.70
C ARG A 120 25.65 18.11 11.50
N VAL A 121 25.83 17.26 10.50
CA VAL A 121 25.04 17.32 9.27
C VAL A 121 24.46 15.96 8.90
N TRP A 122 23.17 15.96 8.60
CA TRP A 122 22.45 14.80 8.09
C TRP A 122 21.70 15.14 6.80
N SER A 123 21.52 14.17 5.93
CA SER A 123 20.56 14.29 4.82
C SER A 123 19.12 14.38 5.35
N ALA A 124 18.17 14.80 4.50
CA ALA A 124 16.74 14.75 4.80
C ALA A 124 16.19 13.33 5.09
N THR A 125 17.01 12.29 4.89
CA THR A 125 16.68 10.90 5.25
C THR A 125 17.18 10.49 6.64
N GLY A 126 17.87 11.40 7.35
CA GLY A 126 18.48 11.15 8.66
C GLY A 126 19.87 10.51 8.59
N ARG A 127 20.40 10.24 7.39
CA ARG A 127 21.77 9.73 7.21
C ARG A 127 22.79 10.80 7.59
N ALA A 128 23.71 10.49 8.50
CA ALA A 128 24.85 11.36 8.80
C ALA A 128 25.77 11.48 7.58
N LEU A 129 26.23 12.70 7.31
CA LEU A 129 27.12 13.04 6.18
C LEU A 129 28.53 13.43 6.64
N ASP A 130 28.76 13.45 7.95
CA ASP A 130 29.98 13.83 8.63
C ASP A 130 30.71 12.64 9.26
N GLY A 131 30.37 11.40 8.84
CA GLY A 131 30.93 10.17 9.40
C GLY A 131 30.46 9.81 10.82
N GLY A 132 29.68 10.66 11.50
CA GLY A 132 29.14 10.35 12.81
C GLY A 132 27.84 9.54 12.76
N ALA A 133 27.10 9.48 13.88
CA ALA A 133 25.88 8.68 13.95
C ALA A 133 24.70 9.28 13.16
N SER A 134 24.02 8.45 12.37
CA SER A 134 22.74 8.77 11.73
C SER A 134 21.59 8.86 12.75
N LEU A 135 20.52 9.57 12.38
CA LEU A 135 19.33 9.69 13.22
C LEU A 135 18.49 8.43 13.19
N ASP A 136 18.11 7.94 14.36
CA ASP A 136 17.11 6.90 14.50
C ASP A 136 15.73 7.40 14.07
N THR A 137 14.89 6.48 13.59
CA THR A 137 13.58 6.79 13.02
C THR A 137 12.46 6.08 13.79
N TYR A 138 11.29 6.70 13.80
CA TYR A 138 10.05 6.06 14.19
C TYR A 138 9.28 5.61 12.95
N PRO A 139 8.56 4.47 12.99
CA PRO A 139 7.61 4.12 11.95
C PRO A 139 6.54 5.21 11.78
N VAL A 140 6.27 5.57 10.52
CA VAL A 140 5.29 6.59 10.16
C VAL A 140 4.29 6.01 9.16
N VAL A 141 3.02 6.35 9.35
CA VAL A 141 1.93 6.10 8.40
C VAL A 141 1.24 7.43 8.12
N VAL A 142 1.01 7.74 6.86
CA VAL A 142 0.17 8.89 6.46
C VAL A 142 -1.18 8.35 6.04
N HIS A 143 -2.25 8.77 6.72
CA HIS A 143 -3.61 8.37 6.40
C HIS A 143 -4.47 9.61 6.19
N ARG A 144 -5.01 9.76 4.96
CA ARG A 144 -5.86 10.91 4.57
C ARG A 144 -5.25 12.27 4.92
N GLY A 145 -3.95 12.44 4.68
CA GLY A 145 -3.23 13.69 4.96
C GLY A 145 -2.81 13.88 6.42
N VAL A 146 -3.12 12.94 7.32
CA VAL A 146 -2.70 13.00 8.72
C VAL A 146 -1.53 12.05 8.96
N VAL A 147 -0.50 12.55 9.63
CA VAL A 147 0.69 11.79 10.01
C VAL A 147 0.43 11.07 11.32
N TYR A 148 0.71 9.77 11.33
CA TYR A 148 0.65 8.91 12.49
C TYR A 148 2.03 8.30 12.73
N VAL A 149 2.46 8.26 13.99
CA VAL A 149 3.80 7.78 14.37
C VAL A 149 3.70 6.73 15.47
N ASP A 150 4.47 5.64 15.35
CA ASP A 150 4.65 4.65 16.42
C ASP A 150 5.87 5.03 17.26
N LEU A 151 5.65 5.64 18.42
CA LEU A 151 6.72 6.08 19.33
C LEU A 151 7.31 4.94 20.17
N THR A 152 6.69 3.76 20.15
CA THR A 152 7.11 2.61 20.96
C THR A 152 8.29 1.86 20.34
N ARG A 153 8.55 2.08 19.04
CA ARG A 153 9.61 1.39 18.29
C ARG A 153 10.53 2.36 17.59
N ARG A 154 11.80 2.37 17.99
CA ARG A 154 12.88 3.03 17.25
C ARG A 154 13.53 2.06 16.29
N GLN A 155 13.78 2.55 15.07
CA GLN A 155 14.54 1.84 14.05
C GLN A 155 15.86 2.57 13.84
N PRO A 156 16.98 1.84 13.77
CA PRO A 156 18.27 2.45 13.54
C PRO A 156 18.26 3.26 12.25
N GLY A 157 18.93 4.42 12.29
CA GLY A 157 19.15 5.23 11.11
C GLY A 157 19.89 4.48 9.99
N PRO A 158 19.85 4.98 8.74
CA PRO A 158 20.63 4.41 7.66
C PRO A 158 22.14 4.49 7.97
N PRO A 159 22.98 3.59 7.41
CA PRO A 159 24.42 3.63 7.65
C PRO A 159 25.03 5.01 7.37
N PRO A 160 25.92 5.54 8.21
CA PRO A 160 26.47 6.86 7.99
C PRO A 160 27.36 6.91 6.74
N GLU A 161 27.59 8.11 6.25
CA GLU A 161 28.52 8.37 5.15
C GLU A 161 29.45 9.52 5.57
N ASP A 162 30.73 9.40 5.25
CA ASP A 162 31.69 10.48 5.47
C ASP A 162 31.97 11.16 4.14
N ARG A 163 31.36 12.34 3.97
CA ARG A 163 31.55 13.18 2.78
C ARG A 163 32.31 14.46 3.09
N GLY A 164 32.79 14.66 4.32
CA GLY A 164 33.40 15.93 4.76
C GLY A 164 32.48 17.14 4.56
N VAL A 165 31.17 16.96 4.76
CA VAL A 165 30.18 18.02 4.54
C VAL A 165 30.01 18.87 5.80
N GLU A 166 30.10 20.19 5.64
CA GLU A 166 29.91 21.16 6.71
C GLU A 166 28.49 21.76 6.73
N ALA A 167 28.08 22.26 7.90
CA ALA A 167 26.82 22.97 8.09
C ALA A 167 26.86 24.36 7.41
N THR A 168 25.70 24.85 6.98
CA THR A 168 25.56 26.09 6.19
C THR A 168 24.48 27.05 6.69
N CYS A 169 23.60 26.58 7.56
CA CYS A 169 22.51 27.36 8.14
C CYS A 169 22.78 27.84 9.58
N PHE A 170 23.96 27.54 10.14
CA PHE A 170 24.42 27.98 11.46
C PHE A 170 25.73 28.74 11.36
#